data_AF-A0A972P3P4-F1
#
_entry.id   AF-A0A972P3P4-F1
#
_cell.length_a   1.000
_cell.length_b   1.000
_cell.length_c   1.000
_cell.angle_alpha   90.00
_cell.angle_beta   90.00
_cell.angle_gamma   90.00
#
_symmetry.space_group_name_H-M   'P 1'
#
loop_
_entity.id
_entity.type
_entity.pdbx_description
1 polymer ?
#
loop_
_entity_poly.entity_id
_entity_poly.type
_entity_poly.pdbx_seq_one_letter_code
_entity_poly.pdbx_strand_id
1 'polypeptide(L)'
;MKKTSCIVAMAFFCLLLAGISANSAWAMGCSDREVSCCIDGKQSETVAKTKFSRCWSWKDFGCVPCHGGGKWSYAAEWCNDNYGQCQGKCKACFHDPGDRCVLKLTCWDKDGRQTCQ
;
A
#
# COMPACT_ATOMS: atom_id res chain seq x y z
N MET A 1 19.94 48.54 -10.13
CA MET A 1 18.89 47.51 -10.23
C MET A 1 19.49 46.14 -9.89
N LYS A 2 19.49 45.72 -8.62
CA LYS A 2 20.07 44.42 -8.18
C LYS A 2 19.23 43.67 -7.12
N LYS A 3 18.13 44.26 -6.65
CA LYS A 3 17.33 43.72 -5.53
C LYS A 3 16.12 42.87 -5.98
N THR A 4 15.70 42.98 -7.24
CA THR A 4 14.54 42.25 -7.78
C THR A 4 14.85 40.81 -8.16
N SER A 5 16.08 40.48 -8.58
CA SER A 5 16.45 39.11 -8.97
C SER A 5 16.47 38.12 -7.80
N CYS A 6 16.72 38.57 -6.57
CA CYS A 6 16.76 37.69 -5.40
C CYS A 6 15.35 37.25 -4.96
N ILE A 7 14.36 38.13 -5.10
CA ILE A 7 12.96 37.85 -4.72
C ILE A 7 12.31 36.90 -5.74
N VAL A 8 12.60 37.08 -7.02
CA VAL A 8 12.10 36.19 -8.10
C VAL A 8 12.68 34.78 -7.97
N ALA A 9 13.96 34.64 -7.59
CA ALA A 9 14.59 33.34 -7.37
C ALA A 9 14.01 32.59 -6.16
N MET A 10 13.75 33.27 -5.05
CA MET A 10 13.09 32.67 -3.88
C MET A 10 11.63 32.28 -4.16
N ALA A 11 10.89 33.09 -4.90
CA ALA A 11 9.51 32.77 -5.28
C ALA A 11 9.42 31.52 -6.18
N PHE A 12 10.36 31.36 -7.12
CA PHE A 12 10.45 30.15 -7.96
C PHE A 12 10.81 28.90 -7.15
N PHE A 13 11.69 29.03 -6.14
CA PHE A 13 12.06 27.90 -5.28
C PHE A 13 10.91 27.45 -4.37
N CYS A 14 10.12 28.38 -3.82
CA CYS A 14 8.92 28.06 -3.05
C CYS A 14 7.80 27.45 -3.91
N LEU A 15 7.65 27.87 -5.17
CA LEU A 15 6.66 27.29 -6.09
C LEU A 15 7.06 25.88 -6.55
N LEU A 16 8.35 25.59 -6.70
CA LEU A 16 8.83 24.23 -6.97
C LEU A 16 8.61 23.28 -5.78
N LEU A 17 8.77 23.77 -4.54
CA LEU A 17 8.44 23.00 -3.33
C LEU A 17 6.92 22.78 -3.17
N ALA A 18 6.10 23.77 -3.51
CA ALA A 18 4.64 23.64 -3.51
C ALA A 18 4.13 22.72 -4.65
N GLY A 19 4.84 22.63 -5.78
CA GLY A 19 4.49 21.72 -6.88
C GLY A 19 4.66 20.24 -6.56
N ILE A 20 5.58 19.89 -5.65
CA ILE A 20 5.73 18.51 -5.13
C ILE A 20 4.53 18.15 -4.22
N SER A 21 3.91 19.15 -3.59
CA SER A 21 2.75 18.94 -2.72
C SER A 21 1.44 18.63 -3.47
N ALA A 22 1.42 18.83 -4.80
CA ALA A 22 0.21 18.64 -5.58
C ALA A 22 -0.07 17.17 -5.94
N ASN A 23 0.94 16.30 -6.04
CA ASN A 23 0.77 14.85 -6.25
C ASN A 23 2.09 14.08 -6.05
N SER A 24 2.45 13.71 -4.81
CA SER A 24 3.48 12.67 -4.59
C SER A 24 3.49 12.09 -3.17
N ALA A 25 2.37 11.60 -2.64
CA ALA A 25 2.47 10.75 -1.45
C ALA A 25 3.30 9.47 -1.73
N TRP A 26 3.49 9.11 -3.01
CA TRP A 26 3.98 7.81 -3.47
C TRP A 26 4.90 7.94 -4.71
N ALA A 27 6.04 8.63 -4.62
CA ALA A 27 6.90 8.90 -5.80
C ALA A 27 7.97 7.82 -6.10
N MET A 28 8.15 6.82 -5.23
CA MET A 28 9.15 5.76 -5.45
C MET A 28 8.49 4.40 -5.33
N GLY A 29 8.48 3.63 -6.42
CA GLY A 29 8.09 2.23 -6.42
C GLY A 29 9.07 1.44 -5.55
N CYS A 30 8.55 0.70 -4.58
CA CYS A 30 9.36 -0.09 -3.67
C CYS A 30 9.67 -1.48 -4.25
N SER A 31 8.60 -2.25 -4.45
CA SER A 31 8.60 -3.62 -4.96
C SER A 31 7.17 -4.13 -4.88
N ASP A 32 6.82 -5.01 -5.81
CA ASP A 32 5.56 -5.74 -5.71
C ASP A 32 5.58 -6.68 -4.51
N ARG A 33 4.40 -6.90 -3.93
CA ARG A 33 4.16 -7.91 -2.90
C ARG A 33 3.29 -9.00 -3.49
N GLU A 34 3.76 -10.24 -3.41
CA GLU A 34 2.91 -11.40 -3.65
C GLU A 34 1.91 -11.55 -2.50
N VAL A 35 0.63 -11.67 -2.85
CA VAL A 35 -0.49 -11.79 -1.94
C VAL A 35 -1.30 -13.02 -2.33
N SER A 36 -1.62 -13.84 -1.35
CA SER A 36 -2.53 -14.97 -1.48
C SER A 36 -3.94 -14.55 -1.06
N CYS A 37 -4.94 -14.81 -1.90
CA CYS A 37 -6.34 -14.69 -1.54
C CYS A 37 -6.74 -15.98 -0.82
N CYS A 38 -6.88 -15.92 0.50
CA CYS A 38 -7.17 -17.08 1.34
C CYS A 38 -8.57 -16.98 1.94
N ILE A 39 -9.38 -18.03 1.83
CA ILE A 39 -10.68 -18.10 2.52
C ILE A 39 -10.43 -18.13 4.04
N ASP A 40 -11.09 -17.21 4.76
CA ASP A 40 -10.95 -17.02 6.21
C ASP A 40 -9.49 -16.80 6.70
N GLY A 41 -8.57 -16.49 5.78
CA GLY A 41 -7.14 -16.35 6.05
C GLY A 41 -6.35 -17.65 6.14
N LYS A 42 -6.93 -18.81 5.81
CA LYS A 42 -6.24 -20.10 5.86
C LYS A 42 -5.43 -20.34 4.58
N GLN A 43 -4.12 -20.53 4.71
CA GLN A 43 -3.24 -20.73 3.57
C GLN A 43 -3.59 -21.99 2.74
N SER A 44 -4.08 -23.04 3.39
CA SER A 44 -4.57 -24.27 2.72
C SER A 44 -5.80 -24.03 1.84
N GLU A 45 -6.53 -22.94 2.06
CA GLU A 45 -7.72 -22.54 1.32
C GLU A 45 -7.41 -21.32 0.43
N THR A 46 -6.24 -21.31 -0.21
CA THR A 46 -5.85 -20.27 -1.18
C THR A 46 -6.60 -20.46 -2.49
N VAL A 47 -7.36 -19.46 -2.92
CA VAL A 47 -8.10 -19.48 -4.20
C VAL A 47 -7.34 -18.81 -5.34
N ALA A 48 -6.43 -17.90 -5.01
CA ALA A 48 -5.61 -17.19 -5.99
C ALA A 48 -4.34 -16.61 -5.36
N LYS A 49 -3.35 -16.33 -6.20
CA LYS A 49 -2.17 -15.55 -5.85
C LYS A 49 -1.99 -14.44 -6.87
N THR A 50 -1.67 -13.25 -6.39
CA THR A 50 -1.50 -12.07 -7.23
C THR A 50 -0.39 -11.18 -6.68
N LYS A 51 -0.04 -10.13 -7.41
CA LYS A 51 0.95 -9.14 -7.01
C LYS A 51 0.30 -7.77 -6.88
N PHE A 52 0.63 -7.07 -5.81
CA PHE A 52 0.24 -5.69 -5.61
C PHE A 52 1.48 -4.81 -5.50
N SER A 53 1.52 -3.75 -6.31
CA SER A 53 2.60 -2.78 -6.27
C SER A 53 2.59 -1.98 -4.96
N ARG A 54 3.78 -1.79 -4.41
CA ARG A 54 4.00 -0.98 -3.21
C ARG A 54 4.80 0.26 -3.53
N CYS A 55 4.45 1.33 -2.85
CA CYS A 55 5.03 2.64 -2.99
C CYS A 55 5.55 3.11 -1.63
N TRP A 56 6.64 3.86 -1.65
CA TRP A 56 7.16 4.51 -0.45
C TRP A 56 6.15 5.53 0.08
N SER A 57 5.76 5.38 1.35
CA SER A 57 4.98 6.36 2.10
C SER A 57 5.90 7.09 3.06
N TRP A 58 6.03 8.41 2.86
CA TRP A 58 6.73 9.29 3.81
C TRP A 58 5.98 9.43 5.14
N LYS A 59 4.66 9.21 5.14
CA LYS A 59 3.84 9.27 6.35
C LYS A 59 4.09 8.07 7.27
N ASP A 60 4.17 6.89 6.67
CA ASP A 60 4.33 5.62 7.39
C ASP A 60 5.80 5.18 7.48
N PHE A 61 6.71 5.97 6.89
CA PHE A 61 8.14 5.67 6.77
C PHE A 61 8.41 4.24 6.26
N GLY A 62 7.63 3.81 5.27
CA GLY A 62 7.65 2.43 4.80
C GLY A 62 6.93 2.21 3.47
N CYS A 63 7.04 0.99 2.95
CA CYS A 63 6.40 0.62 1.70
C CYS A 63 4.97 0.11 1.93
N VAL A 64 3.99 0.88 1.45
CA VAL A 64 2.56 0.57 1.55
C VAL A 64 1.98 0.27 0.17
N PRO A 65 0.80 -0.35 0.03
CA PRO A 65 0.12 -0.48 -1.25
C PRO A 65 0.02 0.86 -1.99
N CYS A 66 0.35 0.89 -3.29
CA CYS A 66 0.21 2.11 -4.11
C CYS A 66 -1.26 2.51 -4.32
N HIS A 67 -2.17 1.55 -4.20
CA HIS A 67 -3.62 1.73 -4.36
C HIS A 67 -4.34 1.50 -3.03
N GLY A 68 -5.65 1.77 -2.99
CA GLY A 68 -6.45 1.57 -1.77
C GLY A 68 -6.07 2.51 -0.62
N GLY A 69 -5.48 3.66 -0.92
CA GLY A 69 -5.06 4.65 0.08
C GLY A 69 -3.97 4.16 1.04
N GLY A 70 -3.11 3.22 0.59
CA GLY A 70 -2.03 2.67 1.42
C GLY A 70 -2.46 1.56 2.37
N LYS A 71 -3.68 1.01 2.22
CA LYS A 71 -4.21 -0.03 3.12
C LYS A 71 -4.29 -1.39 2.44
N TRP A 72 -3.89 -2.44 3.14
CA TRP A 72 -3.99 -3.82 2.66
C TRP A 72 -5.43 -4.36 2.59
N SER A 73 -6.40 -3.67 3.20
CA SER A 73 -7.83 -3.99 3.04
C SER A 73 -8.28 -3.99 1.58
N TYR A 74 -7.70 -3.13 0.74
CA TYR A 74 -7.97 -3.10 -0.69
C TYR A 74 -7.57 -4.41 -1.40
N ALA A 75 -6.48 -5.06 -0.97
CA ALA A 75 -6.11 -6.35 -1.55
C ALA A 75 -7.14 -7.43 -1.20
N ALA A 76 -7.70 -7.38 0.01
CA ALA A 76 -8.76 -8.29 0.43
C ALA A 76 -10.09 -8.01 -0.30
N GLU A 77 -10.45 -6.74 -0.48
CA GLU A 77 -11.58 -6.32 -1.31
C GLU A 77 -11.43 -6.85 -2.74
N TRP A 78 -10.27 -6.62 -3.37
CA TRP A 78 -9.96 -7.16 -4.69
C TRP A 78 -10.10 -8.69 -4.75
N CYS A 79 -9.62 -9.43 -3.74
CA CYS A 79 -9.82 -10.88 -3.68
C CYS A 79 -11.30 -11.27 -3.67
N ASN A 80 -12.14 -10.57 -2.90
CA ASN A 80 -13.56 -10.88 -2.79
C ASN A 80 -14.36 -10.50 -4.04
N ASP A 81 -13.94 -9.46 -4.76
CA ASP A 81 -14.62 -9.00 -5.97
C ASP A 81 -14.27 -9.86 -7.20
N ASN A 82 -13.05 -10.41 -7.25
CA ASN A 82 -12.55 -11.14 -8.42
C ASN A 82 -12.73 -12.65 -8.33
N TYR A 83 -13.01 -13.21 -7.14
CA TYR A 83 -13.13 -14.65 -6.94
C TYR A 83 -14.42 -15.01 -6.19
N GLY A 84 -15.41 -15.54 -6.92
CA GLY A 84 -16.72 -15.91 -6.36
C GLY A 84 -16.65 -16.96 -5.24
N GLN A 85 -15.59 -17.79 -5.19
CA GLN A 85 -15.35 -18.74 -4.09
C GLN A 85 -15.17 -18.05 -2.73
N CYS A 86 -14.77 -16.78 -2.74
CA CYS A 86 -14.51 -16.02 -1.52
C CYS A 86 -15.78 -15.73 -0.72
N GLN A 87 -16.93 -15.52 -1.37
CA GLN A 87 -18.22 -15.19 -0.72
C GLN A 87 -18.10 -14.09 0.36
N GLY A 88 -17.22 -13.11 0.17
CA GLY A 88 -16.99 -12.03 1.13
C GLY A 88 -16.06 -12.36 2.31
N LYS A 89 -15.49 -13.57 2.36
CA LYS A 89 -14.65 -14.09 3.46
C LYS A 89 -13.16 -14.17 3.12
N CYS A 90 -12.76 -13.86 1.90
CA CYS A 90 -11.35 -13.90 1.56
C CYS A 90 -10.58 -12.81 2.28
N LYS A 91 -9.37 -13.17 2.71
CA LYS A 91 -8.36 -12.27 3.24
C LYS A 91 -7.17 -12.22 2.30
N ALA A 92 -6.50 -11.07 2.29
CA ALA A 92 -5.22 -10.90 1.62
C ALA A 92 -4.10 -11.31 2.56
N CYS A 93 -3.39 -12.39 2.22
CA CYS A 93 -2.39 -13.01 3.10
C CYS A 93 -0.99 -13.00 2.47
N PHE A 94 0.01 -12.60 3.24
CA PHE A 94 1.42 -12.60 2.83
C PHE A 94 2.35 -12.56 4.04
N HIS A 95 3.59 -12.99 3.86
CA HIS A 95 4.62 -12.82 4.90
C HIS A 95 5.18 -11.41 4.85
N ASP A 96 5.14 -10.73 6.00
CA ASP A 96 5.83 -9.45 6.17
C ASP A 96 6.71 -9.49 7.44
N PRO A 97 8.05 -9.52 7.28
CA PRO A 97 8.95 -9.58 8.43
C PRO A 97 8.95 -8.30 9.27
N GLY A 98 8.40 -7.19 8.75
CA GLY A 98 8.32 -5.90 9.48
C GLY A 98 7.01 -5.69 10.24
N ASP A 99 6.10 -6.65 10.22
CA ASP A 99 4.76 -6.50 10.79
C ASP A 99 4.60 -7.28 12.12
N ARG A 100 3.49 -7.07 12.83
CA ARG A 100 3.18 -7.70 14.13
C ARG A 100 3.27 -9.23 14.12
N CYS A 101 3.09 -9.84 12.94
CA CYS A 101 3.15 -11.27 12.72
C CYS A 101 4.57 -11.71 12.32
N VAL A 102 5.60 -11.31 13.07
CA VAL A 102 7.00 -11.67 12.80
C VAL A 102 7.11 -13.20 12.66
N LEU A 103 7.43 -13.68 11.44
CA LEU A 103 7.51 -15.09 11.00
C LEU A 103 6.19 -15.83 10.71
N LYS A 104 5.04 -15.20 10.94
CA LYS A 104 3.71 -15.77 10.65
C LYS A 104 3.14 -15.24 9.33
N LEU A 105 2.06 -15.84 8.85
CA LEU A 105 1.35 -15.32 7.69
C LEU A 105 0.45 -14.17 8.15
N THR A 106 0.72 -12.96 7.67
CA THR A 106 -0.13 -11.81 7.94
C THR A 106 -1.32 -11.82 6.99
N CYS A 107 -2.53 -11.77 7.52
CA CYS A 107 -3.76 -11.73 6.73
C CYS A 107 -4.60 -10.50 7.08
N TRP A 108 -5.04 -9.77 6.06
CA TRP A 108 -5.92 -8.61 6.17
C TRP A 108 -7.30 -8.93 5.61
N ASP A 109 -8.37 -8.56 6.32
CA ASP A 109 -9.72 -8.58 5.77
C ASP A 109 -10.10 -7.25 5.08
N LYS A 110 -11.25 -7.23 4.41
CA LYS A 110 -11.76 -6.04 3.71
C LYS A 110 -12.07 -4.87 4.64
N ASP A 111 -12.28 -5.13 5.93
CA ASP A 111 -12.52 -4.10 6.95
C ASP A 111 -11.20 -3.55 7.52
N GLY A 112 -10.06 -4.09 7.08
CA GLY A 112 -8.72 -3.67 7.49
C GLY A 112 -8.27 -4.28 8.81
N ARG A 113 -8.92 -5.36 9.28
CA ARG A 113 -8.43 -6.09 10.45
C ARG A 113 -7.32 -7.03 10.05
N GLN A 114 -6.24 -6.96 10.81
CA GLN A 114 -5.08 -7.82 10.68
C GLN A 114 -5.21 -9.04 11.58
N THR A 115 -4.87 -10.20 11.05
CA THR A 115 -4.76 -11.47 11.79
C THR A 115 -3.45 -12.16 11.45
N CYS A 116 -2.84 -12.81 12.44
CA CYS A 116 -1.66 -13.65 12.24
C CYS A 116 -2.08 -15.12 12.21
N GLN A 117 -1.75 -15.83 11.13
CA GLN A 117 -1.88 -17.29 11.04
C GLN A 117 -0.52 -17.95 11.27
#